data_AF-A0A4Q3UQL3-F1
#
_entry.id   AF-A0A4Q3UQL3-F1
#
_cell.length_a   1.000
_cell.length_b   1.000
_cell.length_c   1.000
_cell.angle_alpha   90.00
_cell.angle_beta   90.00
_cell.angle_gamma   90.00
#
_symmetry.space_group_name_H-M   'P 1'
#
loop_
_entity.id
_entity.type
_entity.pdbx_description
1 polymer ?
#
loop_
_entity_poly.entity_id
_entity_poly.type
_entity_poly.pdbx_seq_one_letter_code
_entity_poly.pdbx_strand_id
1 'polypeptide(L)'
;MKAQIKNKAPYIPKKWEHVNCPFCNANVPEIYERFGSELQYSYVKCGNCGLIYTNPRPAYDQDFIDAAYASYYQYADNIKLSDLDNINQSSLKMFQDEVDHIVRYDSDRKAALDIGSGMGTFLLAAKKYYGDNV
;
A
#
# COMPACT_ATOMS: atom_id res chain seq x y z
N MET A 1 -21.64 20.36 3.12
CA MET A 1 -22.06 19.39 4.16
C MET A 1 -20.81 18.62 4.57
N LYS A 2 -20.26 18.86 5.76
CA LYS A 2 -19.02 18.20 6.21
C LYS A 2 -19.35 16.75 6.56
N ALA A 3 -18.82 15.78 5.81
CA ALA A 3 -18.89 14.38 6.20
C ALA A 3 -18.20 14.24 7.56
N GLN A 4 -18.98 13.96 8.61
CA GLN A 4 -18.43 13.61 9.91
C GLN A 4 -17.70 12.28 9.73
N ILE A 5 -16.38 12.32 9.85
CA ILE A 5 -15.57 11.12 10.05
C ILE A 5 -16.06 10.53 11.37
N LYS A 6 -16.99 9.57 11.31
CA LYS A 6 -17.33 8.77 12.48
C LYS A 6 -16.04 8.09 12.89
N ASN A 7 -15.51 8.47 14.05
CA ASN A 7 -14.38 7.81 14.72
C ASN A 7 -14.71 6.32 14.86
N LYS A 8 -14.35 5.53 13.85
CA LYS A 8 -14.37 4.07 13.93
C LYS A 8 -13.24 3.74 14.91
N ALA A 9 -13.56 2.96 15.94
CA ALA A 9 -12.57 2.52 16.92
C ALA A 9 -11.35 1.93 16.19
N PRO A 10 -10.13 2.13 16.72
CA PRO A 10 -8.93 1.56 16.11
C PRO A 10 -9.09 0.04 15.97
N TYR A 11 -8.67 -0.51 14.83
CA TYR A 11 -8.70 -1.94 14.61
C TYR A 11 -7.83 -2.66 15.63
N ILE A 12 -8.36 -3.72 16.23
CA ILE A 12 -7.65 -4.59 17.17
C ILE A 12 -7.48 -5.95 16.48
N PRO A 13 -6.23 -6.41 16.23
CA PRO A 13 -5.97 -7.73 15.68
C PRO A 13 -6.63 -8.84 16.49
N LYS A 14 -7.43 -9.69 15.82
CA LYS A 14 -8.06 -10.86 16.45
C LYS A 14 -7.06 -11.98 16.74
N LYS A 15 -5.99 -12.05 15.94
CA LYS A 15 -4.95 -13.06 16.02
C LYS A 15 -3.61 -12.49 15.61
N TRP A 16 -2.56 -12.95 16.29
CA TRP A 16 -1.17 -12.70 15.97
C TRP A 16 -0.51 -13.97 15.44
N GLU A 17 0.41 -13.83 14.50
CA GLU A 17 1.19 -14.93 13.95
C GLU A 17 2.68 -14.62 13.94
N HIS A 18 3.49 -15.67 14.17
CA HIS A 18 4.92 -15.65 13.91
C HIS A 18 5.18 -16.22 12.52
N VAL A 19 5.96 -15.49 11.73
CA VAL A 19 6.25 -15.88 10.35
C VAL A 19 7.75 -15.96 10.09
N ASN A 20 8.13 -16.83 9.16
CA ASN A 20 9.47 -16.85 8.59
C ASN A 20 9.76 -15.53 7.87
N CYS A 21 11.04 -15.26 7.60
CA CYS A 21 11.43 -14.10 6.80
C CYS A 21 10.71 -14.10 5.45
N PRO A 22 9.99 -13.01 5.08
CA PRO A 22 9.21 -12.98 3.84
C PRO A 22 10.07 -12.94 2.57
N PHE A 23 11.37 -12.67 2.69
CA PHE A 23 12.30 -12.66 1.56
C PHE A 23 13.04 -13.99 1.38
N CYS A 24 13.68 -14.51 2.44
CA CYS A 24 14.51 -15.71 2.33
C CYS A 24 13.93 -16.95 3.03
N ASN A 25 12.74 -16.86 3.61
CA ASN A 25 12.04 -17.92 4.32
C ASN A 25 12.78 -18.52 5.54
N ALA A 26 13.89 -17.92 5.99
CA ALA A 26 14.60 -18.37 7.18
C ALA A 26 13.84 -18.03 8.47
N ASN A 27 13.90 -18.91 9.47
CA ASN A 27 13.31 -18.70 10.80
C ASN A 27 14.38 -18.32 11.84
N VAL A 28 15.10 -17.23 11.57
CA VAL A 28 16.13 -16.67 12.45
C VAL A 28 15.86 -15.19 12.74
N PRO A 29 14.71 -14.83 13.35
CA PRO A 29 14.40 -13.44 13.69
C PRO A 29 15.17 -13.00 14.95
N GLU A 30 15.80 -11.84 14.89
CA GLU A 30 16.41 -11.14 16.03
C GLU A 30 15.65 -9.85 16.32
N ILE A 31 15.38 -9.54 17.59
CA ILE A 31 14.68 -8.29 17.94
C ILE A 31 15.51 -7.10 17.45
N TYR A 32 14.89 -6.24 16.65
CA TYR A 32 15.51 -5.03 16.12
C TYR A 32 15.01 -3.78 16.84
N GLU A 33 13.69 -3.63 16.95
CA GLU A 33 13.06 -2.47 17.60
C GLU A 33 11.66 -2.84 18.11
N ARG A 34 11.19 -2.16 19.15
CA ARG A 34 9.79 -2.24 19.61
C ARG A 34 9.14 -0.87 19.56
N PHE A 35 7.87 -0.81 19.17
CA PHE A 35 7.15 0.43 18.93
C PHE A 35 5.65 0.29 19.27
N GLY A 36 4.91 1.40 19.16
CA GLY A 36 3.49 1.49 19.53
C GLY A 36 3.28 1.82 21.01
N SER A 37 2.02 1.97 21.41
CA SER A 37 1.67 2.11 22.83
C SER A 37 2.19 0.90 23.59
N GLU A 38 2.85 1.14 24.73
CA GLU A 38 3.39 0.09 25.59
C GLU A 38 4.38 -0.88 24.89
N LEU A 39 5.01 -0.46 23.77
CA LEU A 39 5.97 -1.26 22.99
C LEU A 39 5.39 -2.61 22.50
N GLN A 40 4.09 -2.63 22.22
CA GLN A 40 3.33 -3.83 21.84
C GLN A 40 3.70 -4.40 20.46
N TYR A 41 4.30 -3.60 19.57
CA TYR A 41 4.71 -4.04 18.24
C TYR A 41 6.23 -4.25 18.16
N SER A 42 6.68 -5.17 17.31
CA SER A 42 8.10 -5.51 17.18
C SER A 42 8.51 -5.59 15.72
N TYR A 43 9.61 -4.89 15.41
CA TYR A 43 10.42 -5.16 14.24
C TYR A 43 11.49 -6.18 14.63
N VAL A 44 11.67 -7.19 13.78
CA VAL A 44 12.77 -8.14 13.85
C VAL A 44 13.65 -7.98 12.62
N LYS A 45 14.93 -8.30 12.75
CA LYS A 45 15.87 -8.42 11.66
C LYS A 45 16.15 -9.89 11.40
N CYS A 46 16.09 -10.32 10.14
CA CYS A 46 16.48 -11.67 9.78
C CYS A 46 18.01 -11.85 9.92
N GLY A 47 18.45 -12.81 10.73
CA GLY A 47 19.88 -13.15 10.85
C GLY A 47 20.52 -13.72 9.58
N ASN A 48 19.72 -14.16 8.60
CA ASN A 48 20.21 -14.70 7.33
C ASN A 48 20.38 -13.62 6.23
N CYS A 49 19.30 -12.90 5.90
CA CYS A 49 19.33 -11.91 4.80
C CYS A 49 19.35 -10.44 5.25
N GLY A 50 19.23 -10.17 6.56
CA GLY A 50 19.23 -8.82 7.10
C GLY A 50 17.94 -8.01 6.90
N LEU A 51 16.90 -8.58 6.28
CA LEU A 51 15.61 -7.91 6.13
C LEU A 51 15.01 -7.57 7.49
N ILE A 52 14.54 -6.33 7.64
CA ILE A 52 13.77 -5.88 8.81
C ILE A 52 12.28 -6.00 8.47
N TYR A 53 11.51 -6.65 9.32
CA TYR A 53 10.07 -6.89 9.11
C TYR A 53 9.34 -7.02 10.44
N THR A 54 8.01 -6.94 10.44
CA THR A 54 7.19 -7.10 11.65
C THR A 54 7.02 -8.57 12.01
N ASN A 55 7.30 -8.91 13.27
CA ASN A 55 7.13 -10.26 13.80
C ASN A 55 7.05 -10.23 15.35
N PRO A 56 5.98 -10.74 15.99
CA PRO A 56 4.76 -11.26 15.36
C PRO A 56 3.99 -10.15 14.62
N ARG A 57 3.19 -10.55 13.64
CA ARG A 57 2.30 -9.64 12.89
C ARG A 57 0.83 -10.05 13.07
N PRO A 58 -0.14 -9.13 12.86
CA PRO A 58 -1.54 -9.52 12.74
C PRO A 58 -1.72 -10.59 11.68
N ALA A 59 -2.56 -11.59 11.92
CA ALA A 59 -3.02 -12.47 10.86
C ALA A 59 -3.84 -11.64 9.86
N TYR A 60 -3.54 -11.78 8.57
CA TYR A 60 -4.22 -11.03 7.51
C TYR A 60 -5.55 -11.70 7.14
N ASP A 61 -6.50 -11.67 8.07
CA ASP A 61 -7.89 -12.07 7.80
C ASP A 61 -8.67 -10.97 7.05
N GLN A 62 -9.89 -11.29 6.60
CA GLN A 62 -10.71 -10.33 5.87
C GLN A 62 -10.99 -9.07 6.71
N ASP A 63 -11.17 -9.21 8.02
CA ASP A 63 -11.41 -8.05 8.91
C ASP A 63 -10.19 -7.11 8.97
N PHE A 64 -8.97 -7.67 8.98
CA PHE A 64 -7.74 -6.89 8.88
C PHE A 64 -7.69 -6.13 7.56
N ILE A 65 -7.95 -6.81 6.44
CA ILE A 65 -7.92 -6.21 5.11
C ILE A 65 -8.96 -5.09 4.99
N ASP A 66 -10.20 -5.35 5.41
CA ASP A 66 -11.28 -4.37 5.40
C ASP A 66 -10.94 -3.14 6.26
N ALA A 67 -10.32 -3.36 7.41
CA ALA A 67 -9.87 -2.27 8.28
C ALA A 67 -8.71 -1.47 7.67
N ALA A 68 -7.72 -2.16 7.11
CA ALA A 68 -6.54 -1.54 6.49
C ALA A 68 -6.90 -0.68 5.27
N TYR A 69 -7.91 -1.11 4.50
CA TYR A 69 -8.38 -0.40 3.31
C TYR A 69 -9.67 0.40 3.54
N ALA A 70 -10.17 0.49 4.78
CA ALA A 70 -11.43 1.17 5.10
C ALA A 70 -11.48 2.62 4.61
N SER A 71 -10.36 3.35 4.71
CA SER A 71 -10.24 4.71 4.20
C SER A 71 -10.38 4.76 2.68
N TYR A 72 -9.73 3.84 1.96
CA TYR A 72 -9.80 3.76 0.49
C TYR A 72 -11.23 3.50 -0.01
N TYR A 73 -11.99 2.61 0.65
CA TYR A 73 -13.38 2.33 0.28
C TYR A 73 -14.32 3.53 0.52
N GLN A 74 -14.10 4.29 1.60
CA GLN A 74 -14.89 5.51 1.87
C GLN A 74 -14.69 6.58 0.79
N TYR A 75 -13.50 6.65 0.19
CA TYR A 75 -13.27 7.49 -0.97
C TYR A 75 -13.93 6.87 -2.22
N ALA A 76 -13.73 5.57 -2.49
CA ALA A 76 -14.26 4.90 -3.68
C ALA A 76 -15.79 5.01 -3.85
N ASP A 77 -16.57 4.82 -2.78
CA ASP A 77 -18.05 4.87 -2.84
C ASP A 77 -18.61 6.29 -3.10
N ASN A 78 -17.79 7.32 -2.91
CA ASN A 78 -18.19 8.72 -3.06
C ASN A 78 -17.51 9.43 -4.24
N ILE A 79 -16.64 8.76 -4.99
CA ILE A 79 -15.97 9.36 -6.16
C ILE A 79 -16.99 9.47 -7.30
N LYS A 80 -17.38 10.71 -7.61
CA LYS A 80 -17.90 11.05 -8.94
C LYS A 80 -16.72 11.26 -9.87
N LEU A 81 -16.89 11.06 -11.18
CA LEU A 81 -15.83 11.39 -12.16
C LEU A 81 -15.32 12.84 -12.01
N SER A 82 -16.13 13.75 -11.48
CA SER A 82 -15.76 15.13 -11.16
C SER A 82 -14.79 15.28 -9.98
N ASP A 83 -14.63 14.25 -9.14
CA ASP A 83 -13.68 14.26 -8.03
C ASP A 83 -12.25 13.90 -8.46
N LEU A 84 -12.07 13.47 -9.72
CA LEU A 84 -10.75 13.35 -10.35
C LEU A 84 -10.04 14.71 -10.48
N ASP A 85 -10.79 15.82 -10.41
CA ASP A 85 -10.23 17.18 -10.34
C ASP A 85 -9.50 17.44 -9.00
N ASN A 86 -9.73 16.60 -7.97
CA ASN A 86 -9.02 16.63 -6.70
C ASN A 86 -7.78 15.71 -6.68
N ILE A 87 -7.41 15.09 -7.81
CA ILE A 87 -6.08 14.49 -7.94
C ILE A 87 -5.08 15.61 -7.69
N ASN A 88 -4.35 15.47 -6.59
CA ASN A 88 -3.32 16.43 -6.23
C ASN A 88 -2.37 16.56 -7.44
N GLN A 89 -2.39 17.72 -8.10
CA GLN A 89 -1.64 17.95 -9.33
C GLN A 89 -0.14 17.68 -9.14
N SER A 90 0.38 17.82 -7.91
CA SER A 90 1.76 17.45 -7.58
C SER A 90 2.02 15.95 -7.62
N SER A 91 1.07 15.12 -7.18
CA SER A 91 1.15 13.65 -7.26
C SER A 91 1.04 13.17 -8.71
N LEU A 92 0.17 13.79 -9.52
CA LEU A 92 0.08 13.45 -10.93
C LEU A 92 1.39 13.77 -11.67
N LYS A 93 1.99 14.93 -11.40
CA LYS A 93 3.26 15.32 -12.03
C LYS A 93 4.40 14.37 -11.65
N MET A 94 4.51 13.97 -10.38
CA MET A 94 5.48 12.98 -9.94
C MET A 94 5.35 11.66 -10.72
N PHE A 95 4.14 11.13 -10.85
CA PHE A 95 3.92 9.89 -11.60
C PHE A 95 4.12 10.05 -13.10
N GLN A 96 3.82 11.20 -13.69
CA GLN A 96 4.16 11.48 -15.09
C GLN A 96 5.67 11.42 -15.31
N ASP A 97 6.45 12.03 -14.42
CA ASP A 97 7.91 12.01 -14.52
C ASP A 97 8.44 10.58 -14.35
N GLU A 98 7.87 9.78 -13.46
CA GLU A 98 8.23 8.36 -13.28
C GLU A 98 7.90 7.52 -14.52
N VAL A 99 6.70 7.67 -15.08
CA VAL A 99 6.30 6.99 -16.32
C VAL A 99 7.19 7.41 -17.49
N ASP A 100 7.52 8.70 -17.61
CA ASP A 100 8.44 9.24 -18.62
C ASP A 100 9.85 8.62 -18.53
N HIS A 101 10.27 8.12 -17.36
CA HIS A 101 11.50 7.35 -17.21
C HIS A 101 11.33 5.88 -17.61
N ILE A 102 10.23 5.23 -17.20
CA ILE A 102 9.95 3.82 -17.50
C ILE A 102 9.86 3.59 -19.02
N VAL A 103 9.14 4.46 -19.74
CA VAL A 103 8.89 4.30 -21.19
C VAL A 103 10.14 4.48 -22.06
N ARG A 104 11.28 4.87 -21.47
CA ARG A 104 12.59 4.87 -22.13
C ARG A 104 13.16 3.45 -22.24
N TYR A 105 12.73 2.54 -21.37
CA TYR A 105 13.18 1.15 -21.30
C TYR A 105 12.10 0.17 -21.77
N ASP A 106 10.82 0.55 -21.70
CA ASP A 106 9.74 -0.21 -22.33
C ASP A 106 9.43 0.36 -23.74
N SER A 107 10.01 -0.27 -24.76
CA SER A 107 9.77 0.06 -26.16
C SER A 107 8.44 -0.47 -26.69
N ASP A 108 7.91 -1.54 -26.09
CA ASP A 108 6.76 -2.28 -26.58
C ASP A 108 5.44 -1.68 -26.06
N ARG A 109 5.45 -1.17 -24.82
CA ARG A 109 4.35 -0.42 -24.19
C ARG A 109 2.99 -1.10 -24.30
N LYS A 110 2.97 -2.42 -24.15
CA LYS A 110 1.78 -3.25 -24.39
C LYS A 110 0.71 -3.09 -23.32
N ALA A 111 1.13 -3.12 -22.05
CA ALA A 111 0.22 -2.99 -20.91
C ALA A 111 0.99 -2.56 -19.65
N ALA A 112 0.29 -1.91 -18.71
CA ALA A 112 0.82 -1.58 -17.39
C ALA A 112 -0.05 -2.21 -16.29
N LEU A 113 0.57 -2.69 -15.21
CA LEU A 113 -0.12 -3.17 -14.00
C LEU A 113 0.49 -2.47 -12.79
N ASP A 114 -0.36 -1.86 -11.97
CA ASP A 114 0.03 -1.18 -10.73
C ASP A 114 -0.57 -1.89 -9.52
N ILE A 115 0.28 -2.53 -8.72
CA ILE A 115 -0.14 -3.28 -7.52
C ILE A 115 -0.18 -2.30 -6.34
N GLY A 116 -1.37 -2.12 -5.76
CA GLY A 116 -1.57 -1.11 -4.71
C GLY A 116 -1.83 0.28 -5.27
N SER A 117 -2.46 0.37 -6.45
CA SER A 117 -2.69 1.60 -7.20
C SER A 117 -3.52 2.67 -6.50
N GLY A 118 -4.19 2.34 -5.39
CA GLY A 118 -5.02 3.28 -4.65
C GLY A 118 -6.13 3.87 -5.53
N MET A 119 -6.03 5.17 -5.84
CA MET A 119 -6.98 5.85 -6.74
C MET A 119 -6.61 5.72 -8.24
N GLY A 120 -5.54 5.01 -8.58
CA GLY A 120 -5.09 4.81 -9.96
C GLY A 120 -4.35 6.01 -10.57
N THR A 121 -3.79 6.91 -9.76
CA THR A 121 -3.11 8.13 -10.26
C THR A 121 -1.90 7.81 -11.14
N PHE A 122 -1.13 6.78 -10.80
CA PHE A 122 -0.04 6.29 -11.66
C PHE A 122 -0.58 5.77 -13.00
N LEU A 123 -1.63 4.94 -12.98
CA LEU A 123 -2.25 4.42 -14.20
C LEU A 123 -2.84 5.54 -15.08
N LEU A 124 -3.42 6.58 -14.48
CA LEU A 124 -3.86 7.77 -15.19
C LEU A 124 -2.70 8.48 -15.90
N ALA A 125 -1.54 8.60 -15.25
CA ALA A 125 -0.33 9.13 -15.89
C ALA A 125 0.16 8.19 -17.02
N ALA A 126 0.10 6.87 -16.80
CA ALA A 126 0.52 5.84 -17.75
C ALA A 126 -0.36 5.79 -19.01
N LYS A 127 -1.64 6.18 -18.95
CA LYS A 127 -2.56 6.21 -20.11
C LYS A 127 -1.99 6.94 -21.32
N LYS A 128 -1.17 7.97 -21.10
CA LYS A 128 -0.49 8.71 -22.18
C LYS A 128 0.33 7.81 -23.11
N TYR A 129 0.89 6.72 -22.60
CA TYR A 129 1.81 5.83 -23.34
C TYR A 129 1.25 4.44 -23.59
N TYR A 130 0.44 3.93 -22.67
CA TYR A 130 -0.12 2.57 -22.74
C TYR A 130 -1.59 2.55 -23.22
N GLY A 131 -2.20 3.73 -23.44
CA GLY A 131 -3.59 3.85 -23.87
C GLY A 131 -4.57 3.33 -22.83
N ASP A 132 -5.60 2.62 -23.28
CA ASP A 132 -6.57 1.94 -22.41
C ASP A 132 -6.07 0.58 -21.90
N ASN A 133 -4.82 0.19 -22.19
CA ASN A 133 -4.20 -1.03 -21.67
C ASN A 133 -3.49 -0.78 -20.32
N VAL A 134 -4.11 0.00 -19.45
CA VAL A 134 -3.67 0.26 -18.07
C VAL A 134 -4.69 -0.26 -17.05
#